data_AF-A0A3Q7P6X8-F1
#
_entry.id   AF-A0A3Q7P6X8-F1
#
_cell.length_a   1.000
_cell.length_b   1.000
_cell.length_c   1.000
_cell.angle_alpha   90.00
_cell.angle_beta   90.00
_cell.angle_gamma   90.00
#
_symmetry.space_group_name_H-M   'P 1'
#
loop_
_entity.id
_entity.type
_entity.pdbx_description
1 polymer ?
#
loop_
_entity_poly.entity_id
_entity_poly.type
_entity_poly.pdbx_seq_one_letter_code
_entity_poly.pdbx_strand_id
1 'polypeptide(L)'
;MRCLHSEKAHDLGITCCDFSSQPVADGEQGLQFFRLASCGQDCQIKIWVVSFTHILGFELKYKSTLNGHCAPVLACAFSHNGQMLVSGSVDKSVIVYDTNTENILHTLTQHTRYVTSCAFAPNTLLFATGSMDKTVNIWQFDLETPCQARSTEDQAKQFTEDWSEDDVSMWLCAQGLSDLVGIFKMNNIDGRELLNLTKESLADDLKIESLGLRSKVLRKIEELRTKVKTLSSGIPDEFLCPITREIMKDPVIASDGYSYEKEAMENWIGKKKRTSPMTNLLLPSMVLTPNRTLKMAISRWLETHQK
;
A
#
# COMPACT_ATOMS: atom_id res chain seq x y z
N MET A 1 12.28 -4.87 28.47
CA MET A 1 12.09 -5.77 27.32
C MET A 1 11.82 -7.17 27.86
N ARG A 2 10.93 -7.94 27.23
CA ARG A 2 10.59 -9.31 27.65
C ARG A 2 10.54 -10.22 26.42
N CYS A 3 11.20 -11.37 26.48
CA CYS A 3 11.06 -12.43 25.48
C CYS A 3 9.71 -13.13 25.70
N LEU A 4 8.86 -13.15 24.66
CA LEU A 4 7.53 -13.79 24.72
C LEU A 4 7.60 -15.27 24.32
N HIS A 5 8.48 -15.64 23.39
CA HIS A 5 8.66 -17.00 22.89
C HIS A 5 10.10 -17.23 22.45
N SER A 6 10.59 -18.45 22.62
CA SER A 6 11.93 -18.87 22.17
C SER A 6 11.87 -20.34 21.77
N GLU A 7 12.18 -20.62 20.50
CA GLU A 7 12.15 -21.96 19.93
C GLU A 7 13.25 -22.12 18.87
N LYS A 8 13.71 -23.35 18.69
CA LYS A 8 14.68 -23.69 17.64
C LYS A 8 13.98 -23.76 16.29
N ALA A 9 14.04 -22.68 15.52
CA ALA A 9 13.39 -22.61 14.22
C ALA A 9 14.16 -23.36 13.11
N HIS A 10 15.49 -23.30 13.07
CA HIS A 10 16.33 -23.89 12.00
C HIS A 10 17.52 -24.67 12.59
N ASP A 11 17.98 -25.71 11.89
CA ASP A 11 19.00 -26.65 12.39
C ASP A 11 20.43 -26.11 12.29
N LEU A 12 20.70 -25.25 11.29
CA LEU A 12 22.03 -24.68 11.01
C LEU A 12 22.12 -23.17 11.29
N GLY A 13 21.13 -22.62 11.97
CA GLY A 13 21.05 -21.20 12.31
C GLY A 13 20.22 -20.38 11.31
N ILE A 14 19.73 -19.25 11.81
CA ILE A 14 18.82 -18.33 11.11
C ILE A 14 19.65 -17.16 10.60
N THR A 15 19.47 -16.82 9.33
CA THR A 15 20.15 -15.69 8.67
C THR A 15 19.27 -14.46 8.62
N CYS A 16 17.96 -14.63 8.43
CA CYS A 16 16.99 -13.55 8.33
C CYS A 16 15.61 -14.00 8.84
N CYS A 17 14.83 -13.03 9.32
CA CYS A 17 13.41 -13.21 9.60
C CYS A 17 12.65 -11.91 9.30
N ASP A 18 11.39 -12.03 8.87
CA ASP A 18 10.56 -10.90 8.47
C ASP A 18 9.08 -11.13 8.75
N PHE A 19 8.37 -10.07 9.15
CA PHE A 19 6.93 -10.09 9.40
C PHE A 19 6.15 -9.55 8.20
N SER A 20 5.00 -10.15 7.91
CA SER A 20 4.03 -9.54 7.00
C SER A 20 3.57 -8.19 7.56
N SER A 21 3.51 -7.16 6.71
CA SER A 21 3.16 -5.81 7.15
C SER A 21 1.70 -5.67 7.61
N GLN A 22 0.80 -6.48 7.05
CA GLN A 22 -0.60 -6.50 7.45
C GLN A 22 -0.98 -7.80 8.17
N PRO A 23 -1.86 -7.74 9.19
CA PRO A 23 -2.45 -8.92 9.77
C PRO A 23 -3.44 -9.54 8.79
N VAL A 24 -3.42 -10.86 8.71
CA VAL A 24 -4.42 -11.65 7.98
C VAL A 24 -5.58 -11.92 8.94
N ALA A 25 -6.80 -11.68 8.47
CA ALA A 25 -8.01 -11.99 9.23
C ALA A 25 -8.40 -13.45 8.99
N ASP A 26 -8.56 -14.22 10.07
CA ASP A 26 -9.23 -15.51 9.96
C ASP A 26 -10.75 -15.27 9.90
N GLY A 27 -11.34 -15.52 8.73
CA GLY A 27 -12.74 -15.19 8.42
C GLY A 27 -13.77 -15.87 9.32
N GLU A 28 -13.38 -16.89 10.09
CA GLU A 28 -14.28 -17.65 10.97
C GLU A 28 -14.25 -17.18 12.44
N GLN A 29 -13.16 -16.54 12.90
CA GLN A 29 -12.94 -16.28 14.33
C GLN A 29 -12.64 -14.81 14.65
N GLY A 30 -12.47 -13.94 13.64
CA GLY A 30 -12.12 -12.53 13.83
C GLY A 30 -10.75 -12.31 14.48
N LEU A 31 -9.95 -13.37 14.61
CA LEU A 31 -8.59 -13.31 15.12
C LEU A 31 -7.67 -12.75 14.02
N GLN A 32 -6.97 -11.67 14.37
CA GLN A 32 -5.90 -11.12 13.55
C GLN A 32 -4.61 -11.86 13.84
N PHE A 33 -3.96 -12.35 12.80
CA PHE A 33 -2.64 -12.98 12.92
C PHE A 33 -1.66 -12.38 11.92
N PHE A 34 -0.39 -12.32 12.30
CA PHE A 34 0.70 -11.97 11.40
C PHE A 34 1.35 -13.22 10.85
N ARG A 35 1.88 -13.15 9.63
CA ARG A 35 2.80 -14.17 9.13
C ARG A 35 4.22 -13.75 9.44
N LEU A 36 5.03 -14.68 9.89
CA LEU A 36 6.47 -14.51 10.07
C LEU A 36 7.16 -15.51 9.13
N ALA A 37 8.24 -15.08 8.50
CA ALA A 37 9.12 -15.92 7.73
C ALA A 37 10.46 -15.94 8.45
N SER A 38 11.09 -17.11 8.49
CA SER A 38 12.49 -17.24 8.88
C SER A 38 13.20 -18.04 7.81
N CYS A 39 14.45 -17.68 7.52
CA CYS A 39 15.29 -18.44 6.61
C CYS A 39 16.68 -18.65 7.22
N GLY A 40 17.37 -19.69 6.75
CA GLY A 40 18.57 -20.15 7.43
C GLY A 40 19.58 -20.87 6.55
N GLN A 41 20.62 -21.35 7.23
CA GLN A 41 21.73 -22.10 6.62
C GLN A 41 21.35 -23.53 6.22
N ASP A 42 20.16 -23.99 6.60
CA ASP A 42 19.58 -25.28 6.24
C ASP A 42 18.89 -25.27 4.86
N CYS A 43 19.10 -24.22 4.06
CA CYS A 43 18.52 -24.01 2.73
C CYS A 43 16.99 -23.89 2.72
N GLN A 44 16.37 -23.76 3.90
CA GLN A 44 14.92 -23.71 4.05
C GLN A 44 14.44 -22.31 4.44
N ILE A 45 13.19 -22.06 4.10
CA ILE A 45 12.42 -20.93 4.61
C ILE A 45 11.20 -21.50 5.34
N LYS A 46 10.96 -21.08 6.57
CA LYS A 46 9.82 -21.52 7.38
C LYS A 46 8.83 -20.38 7.54
N ILE A 47 7.55 -20.71 7.38
CA ILE A 47 6.43 -19.80 7.59
C ILE A 47 5.78 -20.12 8.92
N TRP A 48 5.52 -19.07 9.69
CA TRP A 48 4.91 -19.13 11.00
C TRP A 48 3.69 -18.21 11.04
N VAL A 49 2.72 -18.59 11.85
CA VAL A 49 1.56 -17.77 12.18
C VAL A 49 1.72 -17.26 13.60
N VAL A 50 1.55 -15.95 13.76
CA VAL A 50 1.64 -15.25 15.04
C VAL A 50 0.28 -14.66 15.38
N SER A 51 -0.40 -15.20 16.38
CA SER A 51 -1.72 -14.72 16.82
C SER A 51 -1.63 -14.14 18.23
N PHE A 52 -2.50 -13.16 18.51
CA PHE A 52 -2.67 -12.58 19.84
C PHE A 52 -4.04 -12.98 20.37
N THR A 53 -4.09 -13.83 21.38
CA THR A 53 -5.35 -14.15 22.06
C THR A 53 -5.50 -13.30 23.33
N HIS A 54 -6.70 -12.78 23.57
CA HIS A 54 -6.99 -11.89 24.71
C HIS A 54 -6.89 -12.60 26.08
N ILE A 55 -6.78 -13.93 26.09
CA ILE A 55 -6.90 -14.77 27.29
C ILE A 55 -5.60 -15.54 27.60
N LEU A 56 -4.89 -16.03 26.57
CA LEU A 56 -3.73 -16.92 26.74
C LEU A 56 -2.39 -16.29 26.33
N GLY A 57 -2.41 -15.05 25.82
CA GLY A 57 -1.19 -14.40 25.36
C GLY A 57 -0.79 -14.85 23.96
N PHE A 58 0.41 -14.41 23.58
CA PHE A 58 1.06 -14.61 22.29
C PHE A 58 1.17 -16.10 21.93
N GLU A 59 0.79 -16.48 20.72
CA GLU A 59 0.98 -17.82 20.16
C GLU A 59 1.78 -17.74 18.85
N LEU A 60 2.86 -18.53 18.77
CA LEU A 60 3.63 -18.76 17.55
C LEU A 60 3.40 -20.20 17.09
N LYS A 61 2.89 -20.37 15.87
CA LYS A 61 2.61 -21.69 15.30
C LYS A 61 3.36 -21.86 13.99
N TYR A 62 4.13 -22.94 13.88
CA TYR A 62 4.71 -23.36 12.60
C TYR A 62 3.59 -23.70 11.61
N LYS A 63 3.65 -23.14 10.40
CA LYS A 63 2.69 -23.39 9.33
C LYS A 63 3.26 -24.38 8.32
N SER A 64 4.40 -24.04 7.71
CA SER A 64 4.96 -24.79 6.59
C SER A 64 6.41 -24.39 6.29
N THR A 65 7.05 -25.15 5.39
CA THR A 65 8.40 -24.90 4.89
C THR A 65 8.33 -24.69 3.37
N LEU A 66 8.90 -23.59 2.90
CA LEU A 66 9.13 -23.33 1.49
C LEU A 66 10.50 -23.88 1.10
N ASN A 67 10.49 -24.75 0.09
CA ASN A 67 11.68 -25.38 -0.47
C ASN A 67 11.94 -24.85 -1.89
N GLY A 68 13.18 -24.93 -2.34
CA GLY A 68 13.56 -24.57 -3.72
C GLY A 68 15.03 -24.20 -3.85
N HIS A 69 15.59 -23.58 -2.80
CA HIS A 69 17.01 -23.23 -2.77
C HIS A 69 17.90 -24.46 -2.62
N CYS A 70 19.04 -24.44 -3.32
CA CYS A 70 20.05 -25.49 -3.28
C CYS A 70 21.22 -25.14 -2.34
N ALA A 71 21.17 -23.97 -1.71
CA ALA A 71 22.20 -23.46 -0.81
C ALA A 71 21.57 -22.56 0.28
N PRO A 72 22.33 -22.17 1.32
CA PRO A 72 21.85 -21.31 2.39
C PRO A 72 21.09 -20.07 1.89
N VAL A 73 19.92 -19.85 2.48
CA VAL A 73 19.12 -18.66 2.21
C VAL A 73 19.62 -17.54 3.11
N LEU A 74 19.92 -16.37 2.56
CA LEU A 74 20.53 -15.26 3.29
C LEU A 74 19.52 -14.17 3.65
N ALA A 75 18.48 -14.01 2.84
CA ALA A 75 17.46 -13.00 3.04
C ALA A 75 16.09 -13.52 2.62
N CYS A 76 15.05 -13.10 3.33
CA CYS A 76 13.66 -13.26 2.93
C CYS A 76 12.88 -12.00 3.29
N ALA A 77 11.89 -11.62 2.47
CA ALA A 77 11.02 -10.49 2.75
C ALA A 77 9.59 -10.75 2.26
N PHE A 78 8.60 -10.32 3.03
CA PHE A 78 7.19 -10.39 2.64
C PHE A 78 6.76 -9.21 1.78
N SER A 79 5.80 -9.46 0.89
CA SER A 79 5.00 -8.40 0.29
C SER A 79 4.13 -7.73 1.35
N HIS A 80 3.69 -6.50 1.07
CA HIS A 80 2.88 -5.71 2.01
C HIS A 80 1.59 -6.43 2.45
N ASN A 81 0.94 -7.17 1.52
CA ASN A 81 -0.26 -7.96 1.77
C ASN A 81 0.03 -9.36 2.38
N GLY A 82 1.30 -9.74 2.57
CA GLY A 82 1.72 -11.03 3.12
C GLY A 82 1.45 -12.23 2.22
N GLN A 83 0.94 -12.04 0.99
CA GLN A 83 0.60 -13.12 0.06
C GLN A 83 1.81 -13.65 -0.70
N MET A 84 2.87 -12.85 -0.82
CA MET A 84 4.09 -13.23 -1.52
C MET A 84 5.29 -13.13 -0.59
N LEU A 85 6.26 -13.99 -0.82
CA LEU A 85 7.55 -13.95 -0.16
C LEU A 85 8.65 -14.00 -1.22
N VAL A 86 9.67 -13.16 -1.09
CA VAL A 86 10.89 -13.24 -1.89
C VAL A 86 12.01 -13.76 -1.01
N SER A 87 12.90 -14.58 -1.57
CA SER A 87 14.12 -15.01 -0.89
C SER A 87 15.34 -14.92 -1.80
N GLY A 88 16.49 -14.67 -1.19
CA GLY A 88 17.79 -14.62 -1.84
C GLY A 88 18.76 -15.60 -1.19
N SER A 89 19.54 -16.31 -1.99
CA SER A 89 20.41 -17.40 -1.55
C SER A 89 21.86 -17.29 -2.06
N VAL A 90 22.72 -18.06 -1.40
CA VAL A 90 24.10 -18.38 -1.83
C VAL A 90 24.13 -19.08 -3.20
N ASP A 91 23.05 -19.76 -3.60
CA ASP A 91 22.92 -20.37 -4.93
C ASP A 91 22.77 -19.35 -6.08
N LYS A 92 22.79 -18.04 -5.73
CA LYS A 92 22.69 -16.88 -6.64
C LYS A 92 21.30 -16.70 -7.25
N SER A 93 20.33 -17.51 -6.84
CA SER A 93 18.95 -17.36 -7.25
C SER A 93 18.17 -16.48 -6.28
N VAL A 94 17.14 -15.85 -6.84
CA VAL A 94 16.05 -15.24 -6.10
C VAL A 94 14.80 -16.05 -6.40
N ILE A 95 14.08 -16.48 -5.37
CA ILE A 95 12.83 -17.23 -5.56
C ILE A 95 11.68 -16.40 -4.99
N VAL A 96 10.61 -16.30 -5.77
CA VAL A 96 9.34 -15.68 -5.36
C VAL A 96 8.33 -16.79 -5.12
N TYR A 97 7.68 -16.78 -3.96
CA TYR A 97 6.69 -17.74 -3.54
C TYR A 97 5.32 -17.10 -3.35
N ASP A 98 4.28 -17.88 -3.60
CA ASP A 98 2.94 -17.64 -3.06
C ASP A 98 2.85 -18.29 -1.68
N THR A 99 2.52 -17.50 -0.65
CA THR A 99 2.52 -17.97 0.76
C THR A 99 1.22 -18.68 1.13
N ASN A 100 0.19 -18.61 0.28
CA ASN A 100 -1.08 -19.31 0.44
C ASN A 100 -1.02 -20.70 -0.18
N THR A 101 -0.49 -20.79 -1.40
CA THR A 101 -0.36 -22.07 -2.12
C THR A 101 0.97 -22.77 -1.87
N GLU A 102 1.96 -22.06 -1.31
CA GLU A 102 3.32 -22.54 -1.04
C GLU A 102 4.11 -22.91 -2.30
N ASN A 103 3.61 -22.44 -3.46
CA ASN A 103 4.22 -22.67 -4.76
C ASN A 103 5.29 -21.62 -5.08
N ILE A 104 6.29 -22.05 -5.84
CA ILE A 104 7.25 -21.17 -6.48
C ILE A 104 6.57 -20.49 -7.68
N LEU A 105 6.49 -19.16 -7.65
CA LEU A 105 5.96 -18.36 -8.75
C LEU A 105 7.06 -18.06 -9.78
N HIS A 106 8.23 -17.64 -9.31
CA HIS A 106 9.35 -17.29 -10.16
C HIS A 106 10.69 -17.69 -9.54
N THR A 107 11.65 -18.03 -10.40
CA THR A 107 13.05 -18.21 -10.05
C THR A 107 13.89 -17.32 -10.96
N LEU A 108 14.61 -16.38 -10.36
CA LEU A 108 15.38 -15.35 -11.05
C LEU A 108 16.86 -15.61 -10.82
N THR A 109 17.63 -15.71 -11.90
CA THR A 109 19.04 -16.14 -11.87
C THR A 109 19.97 -15.09 -12.48
N GLN A 110 19.57 -13.82 -12.51
CA GLN A 110 20.37 -12.75 -13.10
C GLN A 110 21.60 -12.39 -12.26
N HIS A 111 21.57 -12.63 -10.94
CA HIS A 111 22.72 -12.36 -10.08
C HIS A 111 23.86 -13.36 -10.33
N THR A 112 25.10 -12.86 -10.35
CA THR A 112 26.28 -13.69 -10.62
C THR A 112 26.99 -14.17 -9.34
N ARG A 113 26.59 -13.62 -8.19
CA ARG A 113 27.08 -13.92 -6.84
C ARG A 113 25.91 -14.02 -5.86
N TYR A 114 26.23 -14.23 -4.58
CA TYR A 114 25.26 -14.50 -3.53
C TYR A 114 24.29 -13.33 -3.37
N VAL A 115 23.00 -13.65 -3.31
CA VAL A 115 21.97 -12.65 -3.03
C VAL A 115 21.88 -12.50 -1.53
N THR A 116 22.24 -11.32 -1.03
CA THR A 116 22.39 -11.05 0.41
C THR A 116 21.26 -10.22 1.00
N SER A 117 20.42 -9.62 0.17
CA SER A 117 19.33 -8.76 0.63
C SER A 117 18.16 -8.83 -0.32
N CYS A 118 16.95 -8.76 0.23
CA CYS A 118 15.71 -8.64 -0.50
C CYS A 118 14.80 -7.64 0.21
N ALA A 119 14.05 -6.85 -0.53
CA ALA A 119 13.07 -5.93 0.02
C ALA A 119 11.89 -5.76 -0.95
N PHE A 120 10.67 -5.84 -0.44
CA PHE A 120 9.49 -5.42 -1.18
C PHE A 120 9.27 -3.92 -1.05
N ALA A 121 8.79 -3.31 -2.13
CA ALA A 121 8.29 -1.95 -2.05
C ALA A 121 6.90 -1.94 -1.37
N PRO A 122 6.58 -0.91 -0.56
CA PRO A 122 5.25 -0.77 0.01
C PRO A 122 4.19 -0.56 -1.09
N ASN A 123 3.05 -1.23 -0.98
CA ASN A 123 1.85 -1.02 -1.82
C ASN A 123 2.07 -1.10 -3.34
N THR A 124 3.15 -1.71 -3.81
CA THR A 124 3.45 -1.86 -5.23
C THR A 124 3.97 -3.27 -5.51
N LEU A 125 3.74 -3.77 -6.73
CA LEU A 125 4.23 -5.06 -7.21
C LEU A 125 5.71 -4.96 -7.67
N LEU A 126 6.53 -4.33 -6.84
CA LEU A 126 7.96 -4.12 -7.05
C LEU A 126 8.77 -4.72 -5.89
N PHE A 127 9.92 -5.29 -6.21
CA PHE A 127 10.89 -5.71 -5.20
C PHE A 127 12.32 -5.52 -5.66
N ALA A 128 13.23 -5.39 -4.70
CA ALA A 128 14.65 -5.18 -4.93
C ALA A 128 15.45 -6.34 -4.36
N THR A 129 16.52 -6.73 -5.05
CA THR A 129 17.48 -7.74 -4.58
C THR A 129 18.90 -7.20 -4.68
N GLY A 130 19.67 -7.34 -3.60
CA GLY A 130 21.06 -6.94 -3.54
C GLY A 130 21.99 -8.15 -3.49
N SER A 131 23.09 -8.09 -4.23
CA SER A 131 24.03 -9.21 -4.39
C SER A 131 25.49 -8.80 -4.17
N MET A 132 26.31 -9.78 -3.79
CA MET A 132 27.77 -9.64 -3.73
C MET A 132 28.43 -9.42 -5.09
N ASP A 133 27.67 -9.45 -6.19
CA ASP A 133 28.14 -9.04 -7.52
C ASP A 133 28.18 -7.51 -7.69
N LYS A 134 27.87 -6.77 -6.62
CA LYS A 134 27.85 -5.30 -6.53
C LYS A 134 26.67 -4.68 -7.29
N THR A 135 25.65 -5.46 -7.62
CA THR A 135 24.44 -4.98 -8.28
C THR A 135 23.23 -5.02 -7.35
N VAL A 136 22.30 -4.11 -7.62
CA VAL A 136 20.94 -4.15 -7.10
C VAL A 136 20.02 -4.32 -8.31
N ASN A 137 19.22 -5.38 -8.31
CA ASN A 137 18.21 -5.58 -9.34
C ASN A 137 16.85 -5.17 -8.79
N ILE A 138 16.10 -4.41 -9.58
CA ILE A 138 14.70 -4.07 -9.32
C ILE A 138 13.85 -4.92 -10.24
N TRP A 139 12.82 -5.52 -9.67
CA TRP A 139 11.93 -6.46 -10.32
C TRP A 139 10.52 -5.91 -10.29
N GLN A 140 9.81 -6.13 -11.38
CA GLN A 140 8.39 -5.88 -11.52
C GLN A 140 7.71 -7.17 -11.98
N PHE A 141 6.52 -7.44 -11.46
CA PHE A 141 5.69 -8.53 -11.98
C PHE A 141 5.00 -8.07 -13.27
N ASP A 142 5.10 -8.88 -14.33
CA ASP A 142 4.37 -8.62 -15.58
C ASP A 142 2.87 -8.82 -15.32
N LEU A 143 2.07 -7.79 -15.60
CA LEU A 143 0.61 -7.79 -15.39
C LEU A 143 -0.17 -8.71 -16.36
N GLU A 144 0.51 -9.53 -17.17
CA GLU A 144 -0.13 -10.41 -18.14
C GLU A 144 0.35 -11.87 -18.03
N THR A 145 -0.41 -12.68 -17.29
CA THR A 145 -0.81 -14.03 -17.72
C THR A 145 -1.96 -14.53 -16.83
N PRO A 146 -3.15 -14.84 -17.40
CA PRO A 146 -4.28 -15.35 -16.63
C PRO A 146 -4.14 -16.87 -16.51
N CYS A 147 -3.76 -17.40 -15.34
CA CYS A 147 -4.03 -18.78 -14.93
C CYS A 147 -3.59 -19.04 -13.47
N GLN A 148 -4.39 -18.57 -12.50
CA GLN A 148 -4.98 -19.41 -11.44
C GLN A 148 -5.87 -18.53 -10.56
N ALA A 149 -7.17 -18.63 -10.83
CA ALA A 149 -8.21 -17.97 -10.07
C ALA A 149 -8.25 -18.47 -8.63
N ARG A 150 -7.99 -17.56 -7.69
CA ARG A 150 -8.87 -17.19 -6.55
C ARG A 150 -8.11 -16.27 -5.59
N SER A 151 -8.12 -14.98 -5.90
CA SER A 151 -8.01 -13.80 -5.00
C SER A 151 -7.37 -12.57 -5.66
N THR A 152 -7.33 -12.49 -6.99
CA THR A 152 -6.74 -11.35 -7.74
C THR A 152 -7.80 -10.40 -8.33
N GLU A 153 -8.92 -10.18 -7.63
CA GLU A 153 -9.88 -9.13 -8.02
C GLU A 153 -9.59 -7.78 -7.34
N ASP A 154 -8.73 -7.73 -6.32
CA ASP A 154 -8.47 -6.50 -5.54
C ASP A 154 -7.30 -5.63 -6.03
N GLN A 155 -6.59 -5.99 -7.12
CA GLN A 155 -5.37 -5.25 -7.52
C GLN A 155 -5.29 -4.81 -9.00
N ALA A 156 -6.34 -5.00 -9.79
CA ALA A 156 -6.35 -4.57 -11.21
C ALA A 156 -7.50 -3.63 -11.59
N LYS A 157 -8.11 -2.92 -10.62
CA LYS A 157 -9.12 -1.88 -10.91
C LYS A 157 -8.86 -0.62 -10.11
N GLN A 158 -7.64 -0.10 -10.29
CA GLN A 158 -7.14 1.09 -9.58
C GLN A 158 -7.61 2.42 -10.21
N PHE A 159 -8.47 2.35 -11.23
CA PHE A 159 -9.32 3.46 -11.64
C PHE A 159 -10.77 3.03 -11.44
N THR A 160 -11.50 3.74 -10.57
CA THR A 160 -12.95 3.55 -10.39
C THR A 160 -13.70 3.71 -11.71
N GLU A 161 -13.11 4.36 -12.71
CA GLU A 161 -13.64 4.50 -14.07
C GLU A 161 -13.67 3.18 -14.87
N ASP A 162 -12.85 2.18 -14.51
CA ASP A 162 -12.79 0.88 -15.21
C ASP A 162 -13.58 -0.22 -14.48
N TRP A 163 -14.36 0.13 -13.46
CA TRP A 163 -15.17 -0.84 -12.73
C TRP A 163 -16.32 -1.38 -13.58
N SER A 164 -16.47 -2.70 -13.57
CA SER A 164 -17.64 -3.41 -14.05
C SER A 164 -18.76 -3.39 -13.01
N GLU A 165 -19.99 -3.75 -13.42
CA GLU A 165 -21.17 -3.87 -12.54
C GLU A 165 -20.96 -4.84 -11.36
N ASP A 166 -20.09 -5.83 -11.53
CA ASP A 166 -19.72 -6.76 -10.47
C ASP A 166 -18.78 -6.12 -9.44
N ASP A 167 -17.90 -5.20 -9.85
CA ASP A 167 -17.00 -4.48 -8.91
C ASP A 167 -17.74 -3.38 -8.15
N VAL A 168 -18.48 -2.53 -8.87
CA VAL A 168 -19.91 -2.28 -8.59
C VAL A 168 -20.45 -2.82 -7.26
N SER A 169 -20.88 -4.05 -7.38
CA SER A 169 -21.58 -4.83 -6.38
C SER A 169 -20.69 -5.23 -5.21
N MET A 170 -19.43 -5.61 -5.48
CA MET A 170 -18.46 -5.94 -4.45
C MET A 170 -18.15 -4.74 -3.55
N TRP A 171 -17.98 -3.55 -4.14
CA TRP A 171 -17.77 -2.32 -3.41
C TRP A 171 -18.99 -1.96 -2.55
N LEU A 172 -20.20 -2.06 -3.08
CA LEU A 172 -21.43 -1.84 -2.30
C LEU A 172 -21.52 -2.78 -1.09
N CYS A 173 -21.21 -4.06 -1.27
CA CYS A 173 -21.12 -5.04 -0.18
C CYS A 173 -20.07 -4.62 0.87
N ALA A 174 -18.86 -4.24 0.44
CA ALA A 174 -17.80 -3.80 1.33
C ALA A 174 -18.14 -2.51 2.11
N GLN A 175 -18.98 -1.63 1.56
CA GLN A 175 -19.47 -0.43 2.25
C GLN A 175 -20.70 -0.68 3.16
N GLY A 176 -21.14 -1.94 3.30
CA GLY A 176 -22.34 -2.30 4.04
C GLY A 176 -23.60 -1.70 3.42
N LEU A 177 -23.70 -1.81 2.09
CA LEU A 177 -24.81 -1.37 1.24
C LEU A 177 -25.29 -2.54 0.35
N SER A 178 -25.23 -3.78 0.84
CA SER A 178 -25.64 -5.00 0.13
C SER A 178 -27.07 -4.93 -0.40
N ASP A 179 -27.96 -4.24 0.31
CA ASP A 179 -29.38 -4.10 -0.05
C ASP A 179 -29.57 -3.34 -1.37
N LEU A 180 -28.58 -2.56 -1.80
CA LEU A 180 -28.62 -1.78 -3.03
C LEU A 180 -28.02 -2.51 -4.24
N VAL A 181 -27.34 -3.64 -4.03
CA VAL A 181 -26.66 -4.39 -5.10
C VAL A 181 -27.64 -4.79 -6.21
N GLY A 182 -28.82 -5.30 -5.84
CA GLY A 182 -29.85 -5.68 -6.82
C GLY A 182 -30.35 -4.50 -7.64
N ILE A 183 -30.47 -3.32 -7.03
CA ILE A 183 -30.93 -2.10 -7.70
C ILE A 183 -29.85 -1.61 -8.68
N PHE A 184 -28.58 -1.58 -8.25
CA PHE A 184 -27.47 -1.12 -9.09
C PHE A 184 -27.21 -2.08 -10.27
N LYS A 185 -27.31 -3.39 -10.06
CA LYS A 185 -27.24 -4.38 -11.14
C LYS A 185 -28.40 -4.25 -12.13
N MET A 186 -29.62 -4.02 -11.65
CA MET A 186 -30.79 -3.89 -12.52
C MET A 186 -30.75 -2.63 -13.42
N ASN A 187 -29.94 -1.64 -13.03
CA ASN A 187 -29.73 -0.40 -13.78
C ASN A 187 -28.36 -0.35 -14.50
N ASN A 188 -27.64 -1.47 -14.58
CA ASN A 188 -26.35 -1.61 -15.26
C ASN A 188 -25.32 -0.52 -14.87
N ILE A 189 -25.20 -0.24 -13.56
CA ILE A 189 -24.31 0.81 -13.08
C ILE A 189 -22.87 0.28 -13.05
N ASP A 190 -22.06 0.76 -13.98
CA ASP A 190 -20.61 0.57 -14.01
C ASP A 190 -19.87 1.66 -13.21
N GLY A 191 -18.55 1.60 -13.19
CA GLY A 191 -17.69 2.55 -12.49
C GLY A 191 -17.84 4.01 -12.92
N ARG A 192 -18.06 4.25 -14.21
CA ARG A 192 -18.23 5.61 -14.76
C ARG A 192 -19.59 6.17 -14.38
N GLU A 193 -20.62 5.35 -14.50
CA GLU A 193 -21.98 5.72 -14.08
C GLU A 193 -22.01 5.96 -12.57
N LEU A 194 -21.39 5.10 -11.76
CA LEU A 194 -21.28 5.24 -10.31
C LEU A 194 -20.66 6.59 -9.92
N LEU A 195 -19.57 6.99 -10.59
CA LEU A 195 -18.91 8.26 -10.34
C LEU A 195 -19.72 9.47 -10.81
N ASN A 196 -20.69 9.31 -11.70
CA ASN A 196 -21.55 10.37 -12.21
C ASN A 196 -22.92 10.45 -11.53
N LEU A 197 -23.25 9.52 -10.63
CA LEU A 197 -24.52 9.53 -9.91
C LEU A 197 -24.74 10.84 -9.13
N THR A 198 -25.93 11.38 -9.31
CA THR A 198 -26.43 12.57 -8.62
C THR A 198 -27.52 12.20 -7.62
N LYS A 199 -27.85 13.15 -6.73
CA LYS A 199 -28.96 12.98 -5.78
C LYS A 199 -30.31 12.71 -6.46
N GLU A 200 -30.49 13.28 -7.66
CA GLU A 200 -31.69 13.14 -8.48
C GLU A 200 -31.73 11.74 -9.12
N SER A 201 -30.63 11.26 -9.70
CA SER A 201 -30.55 9.88 -10.25
C SER A 201 -30.81 8.79 -9.21
N LEU A 202 -30.34 8.97 -7.98
CA LEU A 202 -30.60 8.04 -6.87
C LEU A 202 -32.08 8.02 -6.43
N ALA A 203 -32.79 9.12 -6.69
CA ALA A 203 -34.19 9.28 -6.33
C ALA A 203 -35.13 8.82 -7.42
N ASP A 204 -34.87 9.24 -8.65
CA ASP A 204 -35.79 9.13 -9.77
C ASP A 204 -35.53 7.85 -10.60
N ASP A 205 -34.26 7.52 -10.84
CA ASP A 205 -33.86 6.36 -11.64
C ASP A 205 -33.75 5.10 -10.78
N LEU A 206 -33.02 5.20 -9.65
CA LEU A 206 -32.76 4.06 -8.76
C LEU A 206 -33.84 3.83 -7.70
N LYS A 207 -34.82 4.75 -7.59
CA LYS A 207 -35.99 4.66 -6.69
C LYS A 207 -35.66 4.30 -5.24
N ILE A 208 -34.53 4.74 -4.71
CA ILE A 208 -34.08 4.38 -3.36
C ILE A 208 -34.87 5.21 -2.34
N GLU A 209 -35.99 4.76 -1.78
CA GLU A 209 -36.89 5.61 -0.98
C GLU A 209 -36.26 6.24 0.28
N SER A 210 -35.25 5.57 0.87
CA SER A 210 -34.60 6.05 2.09
C SER A 210 -33.61 7.19 1.81
N LEU A 211 -33.96 8.41 2.27
CA LEU A 211 -33.07 9.58 2.27
C LEU A 211 -31.72 9.31 2.97
N GLY A 212 -31.73 8.47 4.02
CA GLY A 212 -30.53 8.07 4.76
C GLY A 212 -29.58 7.22 3.90
N LEU A 213 -30.14 6.26 3.14
CA LEU A 213 -29.35 5.44 2.22
C LEU A 213 -28.82 6.27 1.05
N ARG A 214 -29.63 7.16 0.45
CA ARG A 214 -29.18 8.09 -0.61
C ARG A 214 -27.98 8.92 -0.15
N SER A 215 -28.05 9.46 1.07
CA SER A 215 -27.00 10.28 1.66
C SER A 215 -25.72 9.47 1.95
N LYS A 216 -25.87 8.23 2.43
CA LYS A 216 -24.75 7.31 2.68
C LYS A 216 -24.03 6.92 1.39
N VAL A 217 -24.78 6.62 0.33
CA VAL A 217 -24.23 6.30 -1.01
C VAL A 217 -23.44 7.47 -1.59
N LEU A 218 -24.02 8.68 -1.62
CA LEU A 218 -23.33 9.87 -2.15
C LEU A 218 -22.04 10.19 -1.39
N ARG A 219 -22.05 10.07 -0.06
CA ARG A 219 -20.84 10.26 0.74
C ARG A 219 -19.74 9.27 0.34
N LYS A 220 -20.10 8.01 0.12
CA LYS A 220 -19.17 6.96 -0.30
C LYS A 220 -18.65 7.14 -1.72
N ILE A 221 -19.46 7.64 -2.64
CA ILE A 221 -19.04 8.03 -3.99
C ILE A 221 -18.07 9.23 -3.94
N GLU A 222 -18.30 10.20 -3.07
CA GLU A 222 -17.39 11.35 -2.91
C GLU A 222 -16.05 10.95 -2.28
N GLU A 223 -16.04 9.98 -1.36
CA GLU A 223 -14.83 9.32 -0.86
C GLU A 223 -14.05 8.62 -1.99
N LEU A 224 -14.74 8.04 -2.97
CA LEU A 224 -14.09 7.46 -4.16
C LEU A 224 -13.52 8.54 -5.07
N ARG A 225 -14.28 9.60 -5.38
CA ARG A 225 -13.82 10.73 -6.22
C ARG A 225 -12.58 11.41 -5.65
N THR A 226 -12.54 11.62 -4.33
CA THR A 226 -11.38 12.22 -3.66
C THR A 226 -10.15 11.33 -3.74
N LYS A 227 -10.29 10.00 -3.60
CA LYS A 227 -9.19 9.03 -3.81
C LYS A 227 -8.68 9.02 -5.26
N VAL A 228 -9.59 9.06 -6.24
CA VAL A 228 -9.23 9.13 -7.67
C VAL A 228 -8.48 10.44 -7.96
N LYS A 229 -8.95 11.56 -7.43
CA LYS A 229 -8.30 12.88 -7.59
C LYS A 229 -6.91 12.96 -6.96
N THR A 230 -6.68 12.26 -5.85
CA THR A 230 -5.34 12.14 -5.25
C THR A 230 -4.40 11.24 -6.03
N LEU A 231 -4.92 10.23 -6.74
CA LEU A 231 -4.12 9.36 -7.61
C LEU A 231 -3.88 9.99 -9.00
N SER A 232 -4.80 10.82 -9.50
CA SER A 232 -4.76 11.35 -10.87
C SER A 232 -3.91 12.61 -11.04
N SER A 233 -3.42 13.23 -9.96
CA SER A 233 -2.74 14.52 -10.09
C SER A 233 -1.31 14.41 -10.61
N GLY A 234 -0.64 13.25 -10.48
CA GLY A 234 0.74 13.03 -10.93
C GLY A 234 1.79 13.98 -10.32
N ILE A 235 1.36 14.96 -9.52
CA ILE A 235 2.16 15.97 -8.86
C ILE A 235 2.55 15.40 -7.50
N PRO A 236 3.85 15.24 -7.20
CA PRO A 236 4.31 14.89 -5.87
C PRO A 236 3.73 15.82 -4.80
N ASP A 237 3.19 15.26 -3.71
CA ASP A 237 2.59 16.03 -2.61
C ASP A 237 3.54 17.09 -2.02
N GLU A 238 4.84 16.86 -2.10
CA GLU A 238 5.89 17.80 -1.70
C GLU A 238 5.92 19.10 -2.52
N PHE A 239 5.37 19.10 -3.74
CA PHE A 239 5.28 20.28 -4.61
C PHE A 239 4.00 21.08 -4.37
N LEU A 240 3.03 20.51 -3.65
CA LEU A 240 1.76 21.15 -3.35
C LEU A 240 1.83 21.95 -2.04
N CYS A 241 1.31 23.17 -2.08
CA CYS A 241 1.17 23.98 -0.90
C CYS A 241 0.16 23.34 0.07
N PRO A 242 0.49 23.11 1.35
CA PRO A 242 -0.44 22.52 2.31
C PRO A 242 -1.75 23.29 2.52
N ILE A 243 -1.73 24.61 2.28
CA ILE A 243 -2.90 25.49 2.47
C ILE A 243 -3.81 25.47 1.25
N THR A 244 -3.26 25.68 0.04
CA THR A 244 -4.04 25.86 -1.18
C THR A 244 -4.19 24.57 -1.98
N ARG A 245 -3.35 23.56 -1.72
CA ARG A 245 -3.23 22.33 -2.53
C ARG A 245 -2.90 22.60 -4.00
N GLU A 246 -2.27 23.75 -4.29
CA GLU A 246 -1.75 24.13 -5.60
C GLU A 246 -0.23 24.01 -5.64
N ILE A 247 0.36 23.84 -6.83
CA ILE A 247 1.82 23.80 -7.00
C ILE A 247 2.43 25.10 -6.49
N MET A 248 3.44 24.99 -5.63
CA MET A 248 4.14 26.14 -5.07
C MET A 248 4.97 26.87 -6.14
N LYS A 249 4.74 28.17 -6.30
CA LYS A 249 5.48 29.08 -7.19
C LYS A 249 6.66 29.71 -6.48
N ASP A 250 6.47 30.10 -5.21
CA ASP A 250 7.51 30.66 -4.35
C ASP A 250 7.51 29.97 -2.97
N PRO A 251 8.07 28.75 -2.87
CA PRO A 251 8.03 27.98 -1.63
C PRO A 251 8.91 28.61 -0.54
N VAL A 252 8.37 28.71 0.67
CA VAL A 252 9.03 29.21 1.89
C VAL A 252 8.87 28.22 3.03
N ILE A 253 9.89 28.09 3.88
CA ILE A 253 9.88 27.28 5.10
C ILE A 253 9.50 28.17 6.28
N ALA A 254 8.48 27.75 7.02
CA ALA A 254 8.10 28.38 8.29
C ALA A 254 8.86 27.72 9.47
N SER A 255 8.73 28.31 10.67
CA SER A 255 9.43 27.83 11.88
C SER A 255 9.01 26.45 12.38
N ASP A 256 7.92 25.90 11.84
CA ASP A 256 7.48 24.52 12.05
C ASP A 256 8.22 23.50 11.16
N GLY A 257 9.09 23.95 10.25
CA GLY A 257 9.87 23.11 9.36
C GLY A 257 9.13 22.70 8.07
N TYR A 258 7.89 23.13 7.88
CA TYR A 258 7.10 22.81 6.68
C TYR A 258 7.28 23.88 5.60
N SER A 259 7.15 23.46 4.35
CA SER A 259 7.17 24.35 3.19
C SER A 259 5.75 24.75 2.78
N TYR A 260 5.59 26.02 2.44
CA TYR A 260 4.32 26.63 2.05
C TYR A 260 4.53 27.58 0.88
N GLU A 261 3.47 27.91 0.16
CA GLU A 261 3.49 29.04 -0.77
C GLU A 261 3.62 30.35 0.03
N LYS A 262 4.55 31.21 -0.38
CA LYS A 262 4.81 32.48 0.30
C LYS A 262 3.55 33.32 0.48
N GLU A 263 2.79 33.54 -0.59
CA GLU A 263 1.57 34.35 -0.56
C GLU A 263 0.51 33.74 0.38
N ALA A 264 0.37 32.42 0.39
CA ALA A 264 -0.58 31.73 1.26
C ALA A 264 -0.19 31.87 2.74
N MET A 265 1.10 31.76 3.06
CA MET A 265 1.61 31.89 4.43
C MET A 265 1.57 33.35 4.91
N GLU A 266 1.90 34.32 4.07
CA GLU A 266 1.78 35.75 4.39
C GLU A 266 0.32 36.13 4.68
N ASN A 267 -0.62 35.63 3.87
CA ASN A 267 -2.06 35.79 4.12
C ASN A 267 -2.53 35.11 5.42
N TRP A 268 -1.95 33.95 5.76
CA TRP A 268 -2.26 33.24 7.01
C TRP A 268 -1.81 34.03 8.26
N ILE A 269 -0.57 34.54 8.23
CA ILE A 269 -0.01 35.38 9.30
C ILE A 269 -0.76 36.72 9.40
N GLY A 270 -1.11 37.33 8.26
CA GLY A 270 -1.85 38.59 8.17
C GLY A 270 -3.25 38.53 8.82
N LYS A 271 -3.88 37.35 8.83
CA LYS A 271 -5.17 37.11 9.52
C LYS A 271 -5.06 36.93 11.04
N LYS A 272 -3.93 37.34 11.65
CA LYS A 272 -3.61 37.22 13.09
C LYS A 272 -3.57 35.78 13.63
N LYS A 273 -3.48 34.77 12.78
CA LYS A 273 -3.28 33.38 13.20
C LYS A 273 -1.79 33.17 13.48
N ARG A 274 -1.43 32.90 14.74
CA ARG A 274 -0.05 32.60 15.15
C ARG A 274 0.24 31.10 15.19
N THR A 275 -0.57 30.30 14.52
CA THR A 275 -0.48 28.85 14.51
C THR A 275 0.02 28.33 13.17
N SER A 276 0.70 27.19 13.20
CA SER A 276 1.10 26.42 12.03
C SER A 276 -0.17 25.98 11.28
N PRO A 277 -0.28 26.26 9.97
CA PRO A 277 -1.38 25.75 9.16
C PRO A 277 -1.44 24.22 9.13
N MET A 278 -0.30 23.53 9.33
CA MET A 278 -0.20 22.08 9.29
C MET A 278 -0.53 21.43 10.64
N THR A 279 0.02 21.95 11.73
CA THR A 279 -0.03 21.29 13.05
C THR A 279 -0.99 21.96 14.03
N ASN A 280 -1.53 23.13 13.70
CA ASN A 280 -2.28 24.01 14.60
C ASN A 280 -1.52 24.44 15.88
N LEU A 281 -0.23 24.13 15.99
CA LEU A 281 0.64 24.54 17.09
C LEU A 281 1.14 25.98 16.89
N LEU A 282 1.54 26.66 17.96
CA LEU A 282 2.08 28.02 17.85
C LEU A 282 3.39 28.02 17.06
N LEU A 283 3.51 28.94 16.10
CA LEU A 283 4.74 29.17 15.35
C LEU A 283 5.74 29.92 16.24
N PRO A 284 6.91 29.33 16.56
CA PRO A 284 7.92 29.98 17.40
C PRO A 284 8.47 31.28 16.78
N SER A 285 8.46 31.37 15.45
CA SER A 285 8.91 32.54 14.69
C SER A 285 8.06 32.76 13.44
N MET A 286 7.82 34.03 13.09
CA MET A 286 7.13 34.44 11.86
C MET A 286 8.09 34.71 10.71
N VAL A 287 9.38 34.40 10.89
CA VAL A 287 10.40 34.53 9.83
C VAL A 287 10.20 33.38 8.84
N LEU A 288 10.01 33.74 7.57
CA LEU A 288 9.88 32.81 6.45
C LEU A 288 11.22 32.69 5.74
N THR A 289 11.73 31.47 5.61
CA THR A 289 13.01 31.20 4.93
C THR A 289 12.75 30.71 3.51
N PRO A 290 13.28 31.36 2.45
CA PRO A 290 13.05 30.90 1.08
C PRO A 290 13.56 29.47 0.84
N ASN A 291 12.71 28.58 0.32
CA ASN A 291 13.08 27.20 -0.02
C ASN A 291 13.55 27.08 -1.47
N ARG A 292 14.79 27.51 -1.73
CA ARG A 292 15.37 27.48 -3.08
C ARG A 292 15.48 26.06 -3.65
N THR A 293 15.75 25.06 -2.81
CA THR A 293 15.86 23.65 -3.22
C THR A 293 14.54 23.13 -3.78
N LEU A 294 13.44 23.35 -3.05
CA LEU A 294 12.12 22.93 -3.49
C LEU A 294 11.67 23.69 -4.74
N LYS A 295 11.96 24.99 -4.82
CA LYS A 295 11.68 25.80 -6.01
C LYS A 295 12.35 25.23 -7.27
N MET A 296 13.63 24.85 -7.18
CA MET A 296 14.35 24.23 -8.30
C MET A 296 13.80 22.84 -8.66
N ALA A 297 13.39 22.04 -7.68
CA ALA A 297 12.80 20.72 -7.91
C ALA A 297 11.46 20.84 -8.66
N ILE A 298 10.59 21.77 -8.25
CA ILE A 298 9.32 22.06 -8.91
C ILE A 298 9.54 22.53 -10.35
N SER A 299 10.49 23.44 -10.59
CA SER A 299 10.80 23.91 -11.95
C SER A 299 11.26 22.77 -12.87
N ARG A 300 12.16 21.88 -12.41
CA ARG A 300 12.60 20.70 -13.17
C ARG A 300 11.46 19.72 -13.46
N TRP A 301 10.56 19.55 -12.49
CA TRP A 301 9.40 18.69 -12.65
C TRP A 301 8.41 19.26 -13.68
N LEU A 302 8.14 20.58 -13.64
CA LEU A 302 7.30 21.25 -14.64
C LEU A 302 7.90 21.15 -16.05
N GLU A 303 9.22 21.31 -16.19
CA GLU A 303 9.92 21.19 -17.49
C GLU A 303 9.87 19.77 -18.09
N THR A 304 9.78 18.74 -17.25
CA THR A 304 9.72 17.33 -17.69
C THR A 304 8.30 16.88 -18.04
N HIS A 305 7.28 17.54 -17.48
CA HIS A 305 5.86 17.17 -17.65
C HIS A 305 5.09 18.13 -18.57
N GLN A 306 5.70 19.23 -19.04
CA GLN A 306 5.13 20.16 -20.04
C GLN A 306 5.68 19.96 -21.47
N LYS A 307 6.43 18.89 -21.74
CA LYS A 307 6.85 18.47 -23.10
C LYS A 307 6.01 17.29 -23.57
#